data_AF-A0AAV3TYF4-F1
#
_entry.id   AF-A0AAV3TYF4-F1
#
_cell.length_a   1.000
_cell.length_b   1.000
_cell.length_c   1.000
_cell.angle_alpha   90.00
_cell.angle_beta   90.00
_cell.angle_gamma   90.00
#
_symmetry.space_group_name_H-M   'P 1'
#
loop_
_entity.id
_entity.type
_entity.pdbx_description
1 polymer ?
#
loop_
_entity_poly.entity_id
_entity_poly.type
_entity_poly.pdbx_seq_one_letter_code
_entity_poly.pdbx_strand_id
1 'polypeptide(L)'
;MNPLNNAPNLRHLAAAIEVKRQGSINRAASQIHLTQSALTQAMKKLEASLGFKLFDRASVGLFPTEQGVIYLDRVERAIEHLTAIEKHLQNQRSSKRTPIYRQLTTTQLRAFICVVEEESYTLAARRLGQTQPTVHRAVKEMEAICGQTFFRRAPNGVEPSWQARLVVRHINLFFSELSQGLEEVSEHGGILRGTLRVGSLPLSRTEMVPKAVVQLLKEFHKAQVSIIDGPYEEQLSALLNGRIDMIVGALRDPLPSPDVVQEFLFQDPLHLVVRPSHPLATAPSSTAKELRELEWVAPKENTPAREAFTRFFTSQDLEPPEHIVECSSLVAIRGILLESDRVALLPAQQVQLEVDLGLLAVSPQTLPGTSRKIGLTFRANYSPTKVQRRFIELIKH
;
A
#
# COMPACT_ATOMS: atom_id res chain seq x y z
N MET A 1 -4.29 -18.18 5.03
CA MET A 1 -4.40 -17.90 6.48
C MET A 1 -4.30 -16.40 6.67
N ASN A 2 -5.18 -15.79 7.46
CA ASN A 2 -5.09 -14.36 7.75
C ASN A 2 -3.78 -14.09 8.52
N PRO A 3 -2.82 -13.30 8.00
CA PRO A 3 -1.55 -13.02 8.67
C PRO A 3 -1.74 -12.41 10.06
N LEU A 4 -2.91 -11.84 10.34
CA LEU A 4 -3.28 -11.35 11.66
C LEU A 4 -3.36 -12.46 12.72
N ASN A 5 -3.71 -13.71 12.38
CA ASN A 5 -4.00 -14.73 13.41
C ASN A 5 -2.77 -15.26 14.16
N ASN A 6 -1.58 -15.23 13.55
CA ASN A 6 -0.34 -15.79 14.13
C ASN A 6 0.70 -14.74 14.54
N ALA A 7 0.32 -13.46 14.59
CA ALA A 7 1.27 -12.44 14.98
C ALA A 7 1.82 -12.66 16.42
N PRO A 8 3.14 -12.52 16.63
CA PRO A 8 3.75 -12.75 17.93
C PRO A 8 3.20 -11.85 19.04
N ASN A 9 3.46 -12.25 20.28
CA ASN A 9 3.07 -11.46 21.44
C ASN A 9 3.86 -10.15 21.49
N LEU A 10 3.15 -9.02 21.47
CA LEU A 10 3.75 -7.68 21.48
C LEU A 10 4.73 -7.44 22.64
N ARG A 11 4.45 -7.98 23.84
CA ARG A 11 5.36 -7.85 24.98
C ARG A 11 6.65 -8.65 24.79
N HIS A 12 6.56 -9.83 24.16
CA HIS A 12 7.76 -10.61 23.83
C HIS A 12 8.59 -9.89 22.77
N LEU A 13 7.96 -9.27 21.77
CA LEU A 13 8.67 -8.46 20.76
C LEU A 13 9.40 -7.28 21.40
N ALA A 14 8.71 -6.49 22.25
CA ALA A 14 9.32 -5.38 22.97
C ALA A 14 10.48 -5.84 23.89
N ALA A 15 10.31 -6.98 24.54
CA ALA A 15 11.34 -7.59 25.37
C ALA A 15 12.57 -8.04 24.55
N ALA A 16 12.37 -8.56 23.34
CA ALA A 16 13.47 -8.96 22.46
C ALA A 16 14.30 -7.75 22.01
N ILE A 17 13.66 -6.61 21.71
CA ILE A 17 14.37 -5.36 21.42
C ILE A 17 15.21 -4.90 22.61
N GLU A 18 14.68 -4.99 23.83
CA GLU A 18 15.48 -4.64 25.01
C GLU A 18 16.68 -5.59 25.19
N VAL A 19 16.49 -6.88 24.93
CA VAL A 19 17.59 -7.86 24.98
C VAL A 19 18.66 -7.55 23.93
N LYS A 20 18.27 -7.21 22.69
CA LYS A 20 19.19 -6.75 21.62
C LYS A 20 19.99 -5.54 22.08
N ARG A 21 19.32 -4.54 22.68
CA ARG A 21 19.95 -3.30 23.15
C ARG A 21 20.94 -3.53 24.30
N GLN A 22 20.60 -4.39 25.25
CA GLN A 22 21.42 -4.59 26.44
C GLN A 22 22.51 -5.63 26.24
N GLY A 23 22.36 -6.59 25.31
CA GLY A 23 23.25 -7.74 25.17
C GLY A 23 23.24 -8.68 26.39
N SER A 24 22.22 -8.59 27.23
CA SER A 24 22.09 -9.36 28.48
C SER A 24 20.64 -9.51 28.90
N ILE A 25 20.22 -10.75 29.18
CA ILE A 25 18.87 -11.04 29.71
C ILE A 25 18.67 -10.37 31.07
N ASN A 26 19.68 -10.39 31.95
CA ASN A 26 19.52 -9.85 33.31
C ASN A 26 19.29 -8.34 33.28
N ARG A 27 20.13 -7.62 32.53
CA ARG A 27 20.00 -6.16 32.40
C ARG A 27 18.68 -5.78 31.72
N ALA A 28 18.31 -6.49 30.65
CA ALA A 28 17.04 -6.27 29.97
C ALA A 28 15.84 -6.51 30.89
N ALA A 29 15.84 -7.59 31.68
CA ALA A 29 14.77 -7.91 32.62
C ALA A 29 14.58 -6.80 33.67
N SER A 30 15.68 -6.31 34.25
CA SER A 30 15.65 -5.17 35.17
C SER A 30 15.08 -3.91 34.52
N GLN A 31 15.45 -3.63 33.27
CA GLN A 31 15.03 -2.42 32.55
C GLN A 31 13.53 -2.40 32.19
N ILE A 32 12.92 -3.57 31.97
CA ILE A 32 11.47 -3.69 31.69
C ILE A 32 10.67 -4.19 32.90
N HIS A 33 11.27 -4.18 34.10
CA HIS A 33 10.64 -4.59 35.36
C HIS A 33 10.05 -6.01 35.33
N LEU A 34 10.77 -6.96 34.73
CA LEU A 34 10.44 -8.39 34.74
C LEU A 34 11.51 -9.18 35.50
N THR A 35 11.17 -10.40 35.93
CA THR A 35 12.16 -11.35 36.43
C THR A 35 12.97 -11.94 35.27
N GLN A 36 14.22 -12.32 35.54
CA GLN A 36 15.08 -12.99 34.56
C GLN A 36 14.42 -14.27 33.98
N SER A 37 13.76 -15.06 34.83
CA SER A 37 13.09 -16.30 34.43
C SER A 37 11.90 -16.01 33.50
N ALA A 38 11.10 -14.98 33.80
CA ALA A 38 9.99 -14.55 32.95
C ALA A 38 10.49 -14.07 31.58
N LEU A 39 11.56 -13.27 31.53
CA LEU A 39 12.14 -12.81 30.27
C LEU A 39 12.72 -13.97 29.44
N THR A 40 13.41 -14.89 30.09
CA THR A 40 13.94 -16.09 29.42
C THR A 40 12.81 -16.94 28.81
N GLN A 41 11.70 -17.11 29.54
CA GLN A 41 10.54 -17.85 29.03
C GLN A 41 9.85 -17.10 27.88
N ALA A 42 9.77 -15.76 27.95
CA ALA A 42 9.22 -14.93 26.87
C ALA A 42 10.04 -15.09 25.58
N MET A 43 11.37 -15.05 25.66
CA MET A 43 12.25 -15.28 24.50
C MET A 43 12.07 -16.68 23.93
N LYS A 44 12.07 -17.72 24.76
CA LYS A 44 11.86 -19.10 24.31
C LYS A 44 10.51 -19.28 23.60
N LYS A 45 9.44 -18.66 24.12
CA LYS A 45 8.11 -18.69 23.49
C LYS A 45 8.09 -17.94 22.15
N LEU A 46 8.79 -16.81 22.07
CA LEU A 46 8.89 -16.04 20.83
C LEU A 46 9.64 -16.84 19.76
N GLU A 47 10.83 -17.34 20.06
CA GLU A 47 11.62 -18.17 19.15
C GLU A 47 10.85 -19.42 18.68
N ALA A 48 10.13 -20.09 19.61
CA ALA A 48 9.28 -21.22 19.25
C ALA A 48 8.14 -20.84 18.30
N SER A 49 7.53 -19.66 18.48
CA SER A 49 6.47 -19.18 17.58
C SER A 49 7.00 -18.75 16.20
N LEU A 50 8.24 -18.27 16.14
CA LEU A 50 8.90 -17.84 14.91
C LEU A 50 9.51 -19.01 14.14
N GLY A 51 9.87 -20.10 14.82
CA GLY A 51 10.52 -21.28 14.24
C GLY A 51 12.02 -21.13 14.04
N PHE A 52 12.65 -20.07 14.58
CA PHE A 52 14.08 -19.83 14.52
C PHE A 52 14.59 -19.14 15.80
N LYS A 53 15.90 -19.23 16.04
CA LYS A 53 16.55 -18.57 17.18
C LYS A 53 16.81 -17.11 16.87
N LEU A 54 16.49 -16.24 17.81
CA LEU A 54 16.78 -14.82 17.74
C LEU A 54 18.14 -14.50 18.31
N PHE A 55 18.60 -15.26 19.32
CA PHE A 55 19.84 -14.96 20.02
C PHE A 55 20.71 -16.20 20.26
N ASP A 56 22.03 -16.01 20.19
CA ASP A 56 23.04 -16.96 20.63
C ASP A 56 23.74 -16.48 21.91
N ARG A 57 24.12 -17.46 22.75
CA ARG A 57 24.93 -17.21 23.94
C ARG A 57 26.40 -17.29 23.59
N ALA A 58 27.12 -16.21 23.83
CA ALA A 58 28.57 -16.15 23.78
C ALA A 58 29.15 -15.99 25.20
N SER A 59 30.46 -16.17 25.34
CA SER A 59 31.17 -15.99 26.63
C SER A 59 31.02 -14.59 27.23
N VAL A 60 30.80 -13.58 26.39
CA VAL A 60 30.73 -12.16 26.78
C VAL A 60 29.30 -11.62 26.90
N GLY A 61 28.28 -12.39 26.47
CA GLY A 61 26.90 -11.92 26.50
C GLY A 61 25.96 -12.66 25.57
N LEU A 62 24.82 -12.04 25.30
CA LEU A 62 23.80 -12.55 24.38
C LEU A 62 23.76 -11.68 23.14
N PHE A 63 23.93 -12.28 21.95
CA PHE A 63 23.98 -11.56 20.68
C PHE A 63 22.92 -12.08 19.71
N PRO A 64 22.31 -11.21 18.89
CA PRO A 64 21.39 -11.68 17.86
C PRO A 64 22.08 -12.65 16.87
N THR A 65 21.38 -13.70 16.46
CA THR A 65 21.79 -14.54 15.31
C THR A 65 21.65 -13.72 14.02
N GLU A 66 22.16 -14.20 12.88
CA GLU A 66 21.92 -13.52 11.58
C GLU A 66 20.42 -13.34 11.28
N GLN A 67 19.62 -14.38 11.52
CA GLN A 67 18.15 -14.32 11.40
C GLN A 67 17.54 -13.38 12.44
N GLY A 68 18.12 -13.36 13.65
CA GLY A 68 17.76 -12.44 14.72
C GLY A 68 17.99 -10.98 14.33
N VAL A 69 19.12 -10.64 13.72
CA VAL A 69 19.39 -9.27 13.23
C VAL A 69 18.30 -8.84 12.25
N ILE A 70 18.07 -9.64 11.18
CA ILE A 70 17.08 -9.34 10.15
C ILE A 70 15.68 -9.14 10.75
N TYR A 71 15.24 -10.07 11.60
CA TYR A 71 13.90 -9.98 12.18
C TYR A 71 13.77 -8.82 13.16
N LEU A 72 14.75 -8.61 14.04
CA LEU A 72 14.67 -7.59 15.09
C LEU A 72 14.75 -6.16 14.52
N ASP A 73 15.45 -5.95 13.40
CA ASP A 73 15.43 -4.66 12.69
C ASP A 73 14.00 -4.33 12.18
N ARG A 74 13.27 -5.34 11.69
CA ARG A 74 11.87 -5.20 11.29
C ARG A 74 10.94 -5.00 12.49
N VAL A 75 11.22 -5.64 13.62
CA VAL A 75 10.47 -5.43 14.87
C VAL A 75 10.66 -4.00 15.41
N GLU A 76 11.87 -3.43 15.31
CA GLU A 76 12.11 -2.03 15.69
C GLU A 76 11.25 -1.08 14.85
N ARG A 77 11.29 -1.23 13.52
CA ARG A 77 10.42 -0.48 12.59
C ARG A 77 8.93 -0.68 12.87
N ALA A 78 8.51 -1.90 13.18
CA ALA A 78 7.14 -2.17 13.55
C ALA A 78 6.72 -1.37 14.80
N ILE A 79 7.55 -1.38 15.85
CA ILE A 79 7.29 -0.64 17.11
C ILE A 79 7.27 0.87 16.88
N GLU A 80 8.05 1.41 15.93
CA GLU A 80 7.99 2.83 15.56
C GLU A 80 6.59 3.25 15.10
N HIS A 81 5.88 2.39 14.35
CA HIS A 81 4.49 2.67 13.96
C HIS A 81 3.55 2.75 15.17
N LEU A 82 3.70 1.86 16.16
CA LEU A 82 2.90 1.93 17.38
C LEU A 82 3.29 3.15 18.25
N THR A 83 4.55 3.54 18.23
CA THR A 83 5.04 4.75 18.92
C THR A 83 4.51 6.02 18.24
N ALA A 84 4.35 6.01 16.92
CA ALA A 84 3.76 7.13 16.19
C ALA A 84 2.30 7.39 16.60
N ILE A 85 1.54 6.34 16.95
CA ILE A 85 0.18 6.50 17.52
C ILE A 85 0.23 7.41 18.75
N GLU A 86 1.17 7.19 19.67
CA GLU A 86 1.30 8.01 20.88
C GLU A 86 1.52 9.48 20.56
N LYS A 87 2.38 9.77 19.56
CA LYS A 87 2.66 11.13 19.11
C LYS A 87 1.43 11.81 18.52
N HIS A 88 0.56 11.06 17.83
CA HIS A 88 -0.68 11.58 17.25
C HIS A 88 -1.82 11.73 18.26
N LEU A 89 -1.88 10.88 19.29
CA LEU A 89 -2.95 10.90 20.29
C LEU A 89 -2.67 11.83 21.47
N GLN A 90 -1.41 12.15 21.77
CA GLN A 90 -1.04 12.99 22.92
C GLN A 90 -0.83 14.45 22.52
N ASN A 91 -1.58 15.36 23.16
CA ASN A 91 -1.16 16.75 23.31
C ASN A 91 0.02 16.83 24.31
N GLN A 92 1.25 16.66 23.82
CA GLN A 92 2.54 17.07 24.42
C GLN A 92 2.69 17.09 25.97
N ARG A 93 2.12 16.15 26.73
CA ARG A 93 2.27 16.14 28.19
C ARG A 93 2.79 14.78 28.70
N SER A 94 4.11 14.79 28.91
CA SER A 94 4.92 13.91 29.77
C SER A 94 5.78 12.84 29.07
N SER A 95 7.07 13.15 29.00
CA SER A 95 8.18 12.30 28.52
C SER A 95 8.52 11.09 29.42
N LYS A 96 7.83 10.88 30.56
CA LYS A 96 8.23 9.88 31.59
C LYS A 96 7.27 8.70 31.75
N ARG A 97 6.26 8.53 30.90
CA ARG A 97 5.34 7.38 30.98
C ARG A 97 5.85 6.19 30.16
N THR A 98 5.61 4.97 30.65
CA THR A 98 5.78 3.73 29.90
C THR A 98 5.03 3.84 28.57
N PRO A 99 5.66 3.49 27.42
CA PRO A 99 5.00 3.55 26.13
C PRO A 99 3.67 2.78 26.13
N ILE A 100 2.63 3.38 25.56
CA ILE A 100 1.28 2.82 25.39
C ILE A 100 1.35 1.44 24.75
N TYR A 101 2.21 1.25 23.74
CA TYR A 101 2.31 -0.04 23.04
C TYR A 101 2.71 -1.21 23.97
N ARG A 102 3.41 -0.96 25.10
CA ARG A 102 3.76 -2.02 26.06
C ARG A 102 2.56 -2.50 26.89
N GLN A 103 1.51 -1.69 26.95
CA GLN A 103 0.26 -1.99 27.66
C GLN A 103 -0.76 -2.68 26.74
N LEU A 104 -0.61 -2.51 25.42
CA LEU A 104 -1.46 -3.13 24.41
C LEU A 104 -1.12 -4.61 24.16
N THR A 105 -2.08 -5.32 23.57
CA THR A 105 -1.93 -6.69 23.11
C THR A 105 -2.28 -6.83 21.64
N THR A 106 -1.65 -7.79 20.96
CA THR A 106 -1.93 -8.12 19.56
C THR A 106 -3.42 -8.44 19.32
N THR A 107 -4.11 -9.03 20.31
CA THR A 107 -5.55 -9.28 20.24
C THR A 107 -6.37 -7.99 20.24
N GLN A 108 -6.04 -7.01 21.07
CA GLN A 108 -6.69 -5.70 21.07
C GLN A 108 -6.46 -4.98 19.74
N LEU A 109 -5.23 -5.01 19.21
CA LEU A 109 -4.91 -4.41 17.91
C LEU A 109 -5.77 -4.99 16.77
N ARG A 110 -5.95 -6.32 16.75
CA ARG A 110 -6.79 -7.01 15.74
C ARG A 110 -8.28 -6.71 15.92
N ALA A 111 -8.76 -6.74 17.16
CA ALA A 111 -10.14 -6.35 17.48
C ALA A 111 -10.44 -4.94 16.98
N PHE A 112 -9.51 -4.01 17.21
CA PHE A 112 -9.62 -2.62 16.77
C PHE A 112 -9.69 -2.49 15.25
N ILE A 113 -8.77 -3.13 14.50
CA ILE A 113 -8.83 -3.16 13.03
C ILE A 113 -10.19 -3.67 12.55
N CYS A 114 -10.65 -4.82 13.05
CA CYS A 114 -11.91 -5.41 12.59
C CYS A 114 -13.11 -4.52 12.89
N VAL A 115 -13.18 -3.84 14.05
CA VAL A 115 -14.31 -2.95 14.35
C VAL A 115 -14.31 -1.70 13.48
N VAL A 116 -13.13 -1.15 13.12
CA VAL A 116 -13.03 -0.02 12.18
C VAL A 116 -13.42 -0.44 10.76
N GLU A 117 -13.00 -1.64 10.30
CA GLU A 117 -13.30 -2.11 8.94
C GLU A 117 -14.76 -2.53 8.76
N GLU A 118 -15.36 -3.18 9.76
CA GLU A 118 -16.73 -3.70 9.69
C GLU A 118 -17.78 -2.69 10.18
N GLU A 119 -17.35 -1.59 10.82
CA GLU A 119 -18.21 -0.59 11.49
C GLU A 119 -19.27 -1.21 12.43
N SER A 120 -18.98 -2.42 12.93
CA SER A 120 -19.90 -3.24 13.71
C SER A 120 -19.15 -4.24 14.59
N TYR A 121 -19.41 -4.21 15.90
CA TYR A 121 -18.85 -5.18 16.85
C TYR A 121 -19.29 -6.61 16.56
N THR A 122 -20.51 -6.82 16.09
CA THR A 122 -21.05 -8.15 15.82
C THR A 122 -20.37 -8.79 14.61
N LEU A 123 -20.22 -8.03 13.52
CA LEU A 123 -19.52 -8.51 12.32
C LEU A 123 -18.03 -8.70 12.60
N ALA A 124 -17.39 -7.77 13.33
CA ALA A 124 -16.01 -7.93 13.76
C ALA A 124 -15.78 -9.19 14.60
N ALA A 125 -16.68 -9.48 15.55
CA ALA A 125 -16.63 -10.69 16.36
C ALA A 125 -16.77 -11.96 15.52
N ARG A 126 -17.72 -11.98 14.57
CA ARG A 126 -17.89 -13.09 13.63
C ARG A 126 -16.62 -13.31 12.80
N ARG A 127 -16.01 -12.25 12.25
CA ARG A 127 -14.78 -12.32 11.46
C ARG A 127 -13.58 -12.82 12.27
N LEU A 128 -13.52 -12.48 13.56
CA LEU A 128 -12.46 -12.93 14.47
C LEU A 128 -12.71 -14.31 15.09
N GLY A 129 -13.88 -14.92 14.87
CA GLY A 129 -14.27 -16.17 15.55
C GLY A 129 -14.38 -15.99 17.08
N GLN A 130 -14.78 -14.79 17.53
CA GLN A 130 -14.91 -14.44 18.93
C GLN A 130 -16.35 -14.02 19.26
N THR A 131 -16.66 -13.91 20.56
CA THR A 131 -17.95 -13.38 21.00
C THR A 131 -17.93 -11.85 20.96
N GLN A 132 -19.06 -11.22 20.64
CA GLN A 132 -19.19 -9.76 20.62
C GLN A 132 -18.74 -9.08 21.92
N PRO A 133 -19.07 -9.58 23.14
CA PRO A 133 -18.56 -8.99 24.38
C PRO A 133 -17.03 -9.02 24.51
N THR A 134 -16.36 -10.03 23.94
CA THR A 134 -14.89 -10.14 23.94
C THR A 134 -14.27 -9.06 23.08
N VAL A 135 -14.76 -8.87 21.85
CA VAL A 135 -14.29 -7.82 20.94
C VAL A 135 -14.56 -6.43 21.53
N HIS A 136 -15.77 -6.21 22.05
CA HIS A 136 -16.13 -4.94 22.68
C HIS A 136 -15.20 -4.62 23.87
N ARG A 137 -14.93 -5.59 24.75
CA ARG A 137 -14.00 -5.41 25.88
C ARG A 137 -12.58 -5.06 25.39
N ALA A 138 -12.06 -5.79 24.41
CA ALA A 138 -10.72 -5.55 23.88
C ALA A 138 -10.58 -4.13 23.30
N VAL A 139 -11.59 -3.64 22.57
CA VAL A 139 -11.61 -2.27 22.04
C VAL A 139 -11.73 -1.24 23.16
N LYS A 140 -12.60 -1.46 24.15
CA LYS A 140 -12.77 -0.54 25.29
C LYS A 140 -11.52 -0.43 26.16
N GLU A 141 -10.80 -1.54 26.38
CA GLU A 141 -9.50 -1.52 27.07
C GLU A 141 -8.48 -0.72 26.28
N MET A 142 -8.43 -0.87 24.95
CA MET A 142 -7.53 -0.10 24.10
C MET A 142 -7.87 1.40 24.13
N GLU A 143 -9.15 1.79 24.09
CA GLU A 143 -9.61 3.18 24.30
C GLU A 143 -9.14 3.73 25.64
N ALA A 144 -9.26 2.94 26.72
CA ALA A 144 -8.83 3.32 28.06
C ALA A 144 -7.30 3.53 28.15
N ILE A 145 -6.51 2.63 27.56
CA ILE A 145 -5.05 2.75 27.52
C ILE A 145 -4.63 3.97 26.68
N CYS A 146 -5.31 4.22 25.55
CA CYS A 146 -5.05 5.37 24.69
C CYS A 146 -5.58 6.70 25.27
N GLY A 147 -6.48 6.65 26.26
CA GLY A 147 -7.15 7.82 26.82
C GLY A 147 -8.06 8.54 25.82
N GLN A 148 -8.57 7.83 24.80
CA GLN A 148 -9.40 8.40 23.74
C GLN A 148 -10.60 7.51 23.41
N THR A 149 -11.71 8.15 23.04
CA THR A 149 -12.87 7.48 22.44
C THR A 149 -12.72 7.49 20.93
N PHE A 150 -12.66 6.30 20.33
CA PHE A 150 -12.45 6.11 18.90
C PHE A 150 -13.73 5.87 18.12
N PHE A 151 -14.81 5.50 18.80
CA PHE A 151 -16.07 5.14 18.16
C PHE A 151 -17.25 5.92 18.72
N ARG A 152 -18.15 6.34 17.83
CA ARG A 152 -19.45 6.90 18.18
C ARG A 152 -20.55 5.90 17.83
N ARG A 153 -21.68 6.00 18.52
CA ARG A 153 -22.86 5.19 18.20
C ARG A 153 -23.47 5.69 16.90
N ALA A 154 -23.73 4.78 15.97
CA ALA A 154 -24.44 5.05 14.72
C ALA A 154 -25.71 4.18 14.64
N PRO A 155 -26.71 4.53 13.81
CA PRO A 155 -27.95 3.75 13.69
C PRO A 155 -27.73 2.25 13.38
N ASN A 156 -26.70 1.94 12.61
CA ASN A 156 -26.40 0.58 12.14
C ASN A 156 -25.13 -0.03 12.75
N GLY A 157 -24.63 0.52 13.86
CA GLY A 157 -23.42 0.00 14.51
C GLY A 157 -22.60 1.09 15.17
N VAL A 158 -21.35 1.24 14.72
CA VAL A 158 -20.42 2.26 15.23
C VAL A 158 -19.72 3.00 14.12
N GLU A 159 -19.54 4.30 14.31
CA GLU A 159 -18.79 5.15 13.39
C GLU A 159 -17.38 5.39 13.95
N PRO A 160 -16.32 4.98 13.24
CA PRO A 160 -14.95 5.25 13.66
C PRO A 160 -14.59 6.73 13.41
N SER A 161 -13.93 7.34 14.40
CA SER A 161 -13.37 8.68 14.28
C SER A 161 -12.20 8.73 13.29
N TRP A 162 -11.79 9.93 12.87
CA TRP A 162 -10.58 10.08 12.05
C TRP A 162 -9.32 9.56 12.77
N GLN A 163 -9.24 9.73 14.10
CA GLN A 163 -8.15 9.17 14.90
C GLN A 163 -8.18 7.63 14.88
N ALA A 164 -9.36 7.01 14.91
CA ALA A 164 -9.48 5.55 14.81
C ALA A 164 -8.91 5.03 13.48
N ARG A 165 -9.21 5.71 12.37
CA ARG A 165 -8.66 5.36 11.04
C ARG A 165 -7.14 5.56 10.99
N LEU A 166 -6.62 6.63 11.58
CA LEU A 166 -5.18 6.87 11.71
C LEU A 166 -4.49 5.78 12.54
N VAL A 167 -5.08 5.39 13.66
CA VAL A 167 -4.57 4.30 14.51
C VAL A 167 -4.53 2.98 13.75
N VAL A 168 -5.60 2.62 13.04
CA VAL A 168 -5.64 1.39 12.21
C VAL A 168 -4.55 1.39 11.16
N ARG A 169 -4.30 2.52 10.51
CA ARG A 169 -3.21 2.65 9.55
C ARG A 169 -1.86 2.24 10.15
N HIS A 170 -1.51 2.78 11.32
CA HIS A 170 -0.26 2.42 12.00
C HIS A 170 -0.23 0.96 12.47
N ILE A 171 -1.36 0.41 12.93
CA ILE A 171 -1.44 -1.00 13.33
C ILE A 171 -1.24 -1.92 12.12
N ASN A 172 -1.83 -1.60 10.97
CA ASN A 172 -1.64 -2.38 9.75
C ASN A 172 -0.17 -2.35 9.30
N LEU A 173 0.49 -1.19 9.38
CA LEU A 173 1.92 -1.07 9.07
C LEU A 173 2.79 -1.85 10.06
N PHE A 174 2.46 -1.85 11.37
CA PHE A 174 3.10 -2.71 12.35
C PHE A 174 3.05 -4.19 11.95
N PHE A 175 1.88 -4.71 11.58
CA PHE A 175 1.75 -6.10 11.13
C PHE A 175 2.46 -6.38 9.80
N SER A 176 2.47 -5.39 8.90
CA SER A 176 3.19 -5.46 7.62
C SER A 176 4.69 -5.64 7.84
N GLU A 177 5.31 -4.84 8.72
CA GLU A 177 6.74 -4.96 9.03
C GLU A 177 7.09 -6.32 9.65
N LEU A 178 6.26 -6.84 10.58
CA LEU A 178 6.47 -8.17 11.16
C LEU A 178 6.39 -9.29 10.11
N SER A 179 5.46 -9.17 9.17
CA SER A 179 5.30 -10.15 8.09
C SER A 179 6.49 -10.11 7.14
N GLN A 180 6.94 -8.91 6.76
CA GLN A 180 8.14 -8.71 5.94
C GLN A 180 9.40 -9.25 6.61
N GLY A 181 9.55 -9.11 7.93
CA GLY A 181 10.68 -9.70 8.65
C GLY A 181 10.71 -11.22 8.59
N LEU A 182 9.55 -11.89 8.62
CA LEU A 182 9.49 -13.34 8.42
C LEU A 182 9.86 -13.73 6.99
N GLU A 183 9.44 -12.95 6.00
CA GLU A 183 9.81 -13.16 4.60
C GLU A 183 11.33 -13.05 4.41
N GLU A 184 11.96 -11.98 4.92
CA GLU A 184 13.40 -11.75 4.80
C GLU A 184 14.25 -12.82 5.51
N VAL A 185 13.81 -13.30 6.68
CA VAL A 185 14.46 -14.43 7.36
C VAL A 185 14.36 -15.71 6.53
N SER A 186 13.21 -15.95 5.89
CA SER A 186 13.05 -17.12 5.01
C SER A 186 13.94 -17.05 3.77
N GLU A 187 14.09 -15.85 3.19
CA GLU A 187 14.99 -15.59 2.07
C GLU A 187 16.46 -15.81 2.44
N HIS A 188 16.87 -15.44 3.66
CA HIS A 188 18.22 -15.74 4.18
C HIS A 188 18.51 -17.24 4.22
N GLY A 189 17.50 -18.06 4.50
CA GLY A 189 17.58 -19.52 4.45
C GLY A 189 17.60 -20.13 3.03
N GLY A 190 17.76 -19.31 1.98
CA GLY A 190 17.78 -19.74 0.58
C GLY A 190 16.39 -19.96 -0.03
N ILE A 191 15.31 -19.64 0.69
CA ILE A 191 13.95 -19.78 0.19
C ILE A 191 13.55 -18.45 -0.49
N LEU A 192 13.62 -18.40 -1.82
CA LEU A 192 13.16 -17.26 -2.63
C LEU A 192 11.61 -17.19 -2.66
N ARG A 193 11.01 -16.93 -1.49
CA ARG A 193 9.60 -16.66 -1.25
C ARG A 193 9.47 -15.22 -0.76
N GLY A 194 8.32 -14.61 -1.02
CA GLY A 194 7.98 -13.28 -0.55
C GLY A 194 6.67 -12.82 -1.15
N THR A 195 6.16 -11.69 -0.68
CA THR A 195 4.92 -11.11 -1.20
C THR A 195 5.19 -9.78 -1.88
N LEU A 196 4.55 -9.59 -3.04
CA LEU A 196 4.54 -8.33 -3.77
C LEU A 196 3.08 -7.95 -4.03
N ARG A 197 2.66 -6.78 -3.54
CA ARG A 197 1.33 -6.24 -3.78
C ARG A 197 1.49 -4.88 -4.46
N VAL A 198 1.18 -4.81 -5.75
CA VAL A 198 1.42 -3.61 -6.57
C VAL A 198 0.10 -2.99 -7.02
N GLY A 199 -0.09 -1.71 -6.68
CA GLY A 199 -1.12 -0.88 -7.29
C GLY A 199 -0.68 -0.52 -8.71
N SER A 200 -1.50 -0.80 -9.71
CA SER A 200 -1.18 -0.49 -11.11
C SER A 200 -2.22 0.46 -11.67
N LEU A 201 -1.78 1.63 -12.14
CA LEU A 201 -2.63 2.62 -12.81
C LEU A 201 -2.66 2.37 -14.33
N PRO A 202 -3.58 2.99 -15.09
CA PRO A 202 -3.94 2.51 -16.43
C PRO A 202 -2.76 2.22 -17.37
N LEU A 203 -1.76 3.11 -17.47
CA LEU A 203 -0.60 2.91 -18.37
C LEU A 203 0.23 1.67 -17.99
N SER A 204 0.52 1.52 -16.69
CA SER A 204 1.43 0.47 -16.22
C SER A 204 0.80 -0.93 -16.24
N ARG A 205 -0.53 -1.02 -16.34
CA ARG A 205 -1.28 -2.29 -16.30
C ARG A 205 -1.10 -3.15 -17.54
N THR A 206 -0.96 -2.54 -18.72
CA THR A 206 -0.94 -3.29 -19.98
C THR A 206 0.40 -3.99 -20.21
N GLU A 207 1.51 -3.34 -19.85
CA GLU A 207 2.83 -3.83 -20.25
C GLU A 207 3.87 -3.78 -19.13
N MET A 208 4.10 -2.61 -18.51
CA MET A 208 5.18 -2.42 -17.52
C MET A 208 5.11 -3.40 -16.35
N VAL A 209 3.97 -3.45 -15.65
CA VAL A 209 3.81 -4.33 -14.48
C VAL A 209 3.81 -5.81 -14.89
N PRO A 210 3.03 -6.26 -15.91
CA PRO A 210 3.09 -7.65 -16.35
C PRO A 210 4.49 -8.12 -16.74
N LYS A 211 5.26 -7.33 -17.52
CA LYS A 211 6.62 -7.69 -17.93
C LYS A 211 7.55 -7.84 -16.73
N ALA A 212 7.53 -6.86 -15.82
CA ALA A 212 8.34 -6.91 -14.60
C ALA A 212 7.96 -8.09 -13.71
N VAL A 213 6.66 -8.43 -13.58
CA VAL A 213 6.20 -9.60 -12.83
C VAL A 213 6.68 -10.91 -13.46
N VAL A 214 6.58 -11.05 -14.78
CA VAL A 214 7.07 -12.25 -15.48
C VAL A 214 8.58 -12.44 -15.27
N GLN A 215 9.36 -11.37 -15.34
CA GLN A 215 10.80 -11.44 -15.08
C GLN A 215 11.10 -11.73 -13.61
N LEU A 216 10.39 -11.09 -12.68
CA LEU A 216 10.52 -11.33 -11.25
C LEU A 216 10.29 -12.81 -10.90
N LEU A 217 9.25 -13.43 -11.46
CA LEU A 217 8.89 -14.82 -11.18
C LEU A 217 9.88 -15.85 -11.77
N LYS A 218 10.73 -15.46 -12.73
CA LYS A 218 11.88 -16.27 -13.16
C LYS A 218 13.01 -16.30 -12.14
N GLU A 219 13.06 -15.33 -11.24
CA GLU A 219 14.08 -15.26 -10.18
C GLU A 219 13.48 -15.76 -8.85
N PHE A 220 12.28 -15.28 -8.50
CA PHE A 220 11.55 -15.59 -7.27
C PHE A 220 10.37 -16.53 -7.54
N HIS A 221 10.67 -17.77 -7.93
CA HIS A 221 9.70 -18.79 -8.37
C HIS A 221 8.57 -19.12 -7.38
N LYS A 222 8.74 -18.80 -6.10
CA LYS A 222 7.73 -19.05 -5.06
C LYS A 222 7.15 -17.75 -4.48
N ALA A 223 7.42 -16.60 -5.10
CA ALA A 223 6.81 -15.34 -4.70
C ALA A 223 5.31 -15.33 -5.01
N GLN A 224 4.55 -14.66 -4.14
CA GLN A 224 3.14 -14.38 -4.36
C GLN A 224 3.00 -12.93 -4.81
N VAL A 225 2.46 -12.75 -6.01
CA VAL A 225 2.26 -11.43 -6.59
C VAL A 225 0.77 -11.14 -6.67
N SER A 226 0.37 -9.97 -6.17
CA SER A 226 -0.98 -9.43 -6.31
C SER A 226 -0.88 -8.10 -7.05
N ILE A 227 -1.60 -7.99 -8.17
CA ILE A 227 -1.74 -6.75 -8.94
C ILE A 227 -3.13 -6.21 -8.62
N ILE A 228 -3.18 -4.98 -8.09
CA ILE A 228 -4.41 -4.31 -7.72
C ILE A 228 -4.61 -3.15 -8.69
N ASP A 229 -5.71 -3.17 -9.43
CA ASP A 229 -6.17 -2.04 -10.22
C ASP A 229 -7.32 -1.31 -9.51
N GLY A 230 -7.61 -0.10 -9.96
CA GLY A 230 -8.66 0.73 -9.36
C GLY A 230 -8.36 2.23 -9.45
N PRO A 231 -9.25 3.06 -8.89
CA PRO A 231 -9.05 4.50 -8.75
C PRO A 231 -7.81 4.85 -7.90
N TYR A 232 -7.21 6.00 -8.17
CA TYR A 232 -5.99 6.43 -7.48
C TYR A 232 -6.20 6.57 -5.96
N GLU A 233 -7.32 7.17 -5.53
CA GLU A 233 -7.60 7.39 -4.10
C GLU A 233 -7.70 6.08 -3.31
N GLU A 234 -8.28 5.04 -3.92
CA GLU A 234 -8.34 3.71 -3.31
C GLU A 234 -6.95 3.07 -3.22
N GLN A 235 -6.13 3.22 -4.25
CA GLN A 235 -4.74 2.73 -4.22
C GLN A 235 -3.90 3.51 -3.21
N LEU A 236 -4.05 4.83 -3.12
CA LEU A 236 -3.37 5.66 -2.14
C LEU A 236 -3.76 5.23 -0.72
N SER A 237 -5.06 5.06 -0.46
CA SER A 237 -5.54 4.53 0.82
C SER A 237 -4.97 3.15 1.11
N ALA A 238 -4.96 2.24 0.13
CA ALA A 238 -4.36 0.90 0.29
C ALA A 238 -2.86 0.97 0.57
N LEU A 239 -2.12 1.88 -0.07
CA LEU A 239 -0.68 2.10 0.13
C LEU A 239 -0.42 2.59 1.55
N LEU A 240 -1.15 3.63 1.98
CA LEU A 240 -1.00 4.23 3.30
C LEU A 240 -1.32 3.23 4.42
N ASN A 241 -2.28 2.32 4.19
CA ASN A 241 -2.67 1.25 5.10
C ASN A 241 -1.83 -0.04 4.99
N GLY A 242 -0.77 -0.07 4.16
CA GLY A 242 0.08 -1.26 4.02
C GLY A 242 -0.60 -2.46 3.34
N ARG A 243 -1.71 -2.24 2.63
CA ARG A 243 -2.40 -3.27 1.82
C ARG A 243 -1.74 -3.49 0.47
N ILE A 244 -1.11 -2.46 -0.09
CA ILE A 244 -0.18 -2.55 -1.22
C ILE A 244 1.18 -1.98 -0.83
N ASP A 245 2.22 -2.40 -1.54
CA ASP A 245 3.61 -2.04 -1.24
C ASP A 245 4.07 -0.80 -2.01
N MET A 246 3.57 -0.62 -3.23
CA MET A 246 3.85 0.52 -4.10
C MET A 246 2.73 0.72 -5.13
N ILE A 247 2.71 1.91 -5.75
CA ILE A 247 1.87 2.21 -6.91
C ILE A 247 2.78 2.50 -8.10
N VAL A 248 2.47 1.92 -9.26
CA VAL A 248 3.10 2.24 -10.54
C VAL A 248 2.12 3.03 -11.41
N GLY A 249 2.56 4.17 -11.95
CA GLY A 249 1.80 4.94 -12.95
C GLY A 249 1.90 6.45 -12.80
N ALA A 250 0.86 7.16 -13.26
CA ALA A 250 0.85 8.63 -13.29
C ALA A 250 1.02 9.23 -11.89
N LEU A 251 2.02 10.10 -11.75
CA LEU A 251 2.35 10.82 -10.52
C LEU A 251 1.33 11.95 -10.24
N ARG A 252 1.46 12.61 -9.08
CA ARG A 252 0.59 13.71 -8.65
C ARG A 252 1.43 14.91 -8.28
N ASP A 253 0.96 16.08 -8.68
CA ASP A 253 1.60 17.35 -8.35
C ASP A 253 0.46 18.37 -8.08
N PRO A 254 0.27 18.83 -6.84
CA PRO A 254 1.08 18.55 -5.65
C PRO A 254 0.94 17.11 -5.14
N LEU A 255 1.84 16.72 -4.22
CA LEU A 255 1.74 15.43 -3.52
C LEU A 255 0.42 15.34 -2.72
N PRO A 256 -0.29 14.20 -2.76
CA PRO A 256 -1.59 14.07 -2.11
C PRO A 256 -1.48 13.87 -0.58
N SER A 257 -0.29 13.51 -0.08
CA SER A 257 -0.03 13.27 1.34
C SER A 257 1.46 13.45 1.62
N PRO A 258 1.85 14.00 2.79
CA PRO A 258 3.26 14.06 3.19
C PRO A 258 3.84 12.67 3.51
N ASP A 259 3.00 11.65 3.67
CA ASP A 259 3.43 10.29 3.99
C ASP A 259 3.75 9.44 2.76
N VAL A 260 3.67 10.03 1.56
CA VAL A 260 4.09 9.37 0.32
C VAL A 260 5.25 10.11 -0.32
N VAL A 261 6.08 9.34 -1.01
CA VAL A 261 7.15 9.84 -1.88
C VAL A 261 6.92 9.31 -3.29
N GLN A 262 7.31 10.11 -4.28
CA GLN A 262 7.18 9.75 -5.69
C GLN A 262 8.53 9.77 -6.37
N GLU A 263 8.80 8.74 -7.15
CA GLU A 263 10.00 8.62 -7.96
C GLU A 263 9.60 8.67 -9.44
N PHE A 264 10.15 9.66 -10.16
CA PHE A 264 9.91 9.83 -11.59
C PHE A 264 10.69 8.80 -12.41
N LEU A 265 10.03 8.22 -13.43
CA LEU A 265 10.66 7.33 -14.39
C LEU A 265 10.76 7.97 -15.77
N PHE A 266 9.63 8.40 -16.33
CA PHE A 266 9.58 9.02 -17.67
C PHE A 266 8.32 9.86 -17.83
N GLN A 267 8.25 10.58 -18.95
CA GLN A 267 7.06 11.31 -19.37
C GLN A 267 6.33 10.57 -20.49
N ASP A 268 5.01 10.50 -20.38
CA ASP A 268 4.15 9.81 -21.34
C ASP A 268 3.02 10.75 -21.83
N PRO A 269 2.99 11.09 -23.14
CA PRO A 269 1.92 11.89 -23.71
C PRO A 269 0.66 11.05 -23.98
N LEU A 270 -0.49 11.73 -23.92
CA LEU A 270 -1.74 11.12 -24.32
C LEU A 270 -1.96 11.30 -25.83
N HIS A 271 -2.60 10.30 -26.43
CA HIS A 271 -2.87 10.21 -27.85
C HIS A 271 -4.37 10.04 -28.10
N LEU A 272 -4.79 10.47 -29.29
CA LEU A 272 -6.12 10.19 -29.80
C LEU A 272 -6.16 8.74 -30.27
N VAL A 273 -7.08 7.95 -29.72
CA VAL A 273 -7.31 6.57 -30.10
C VAL A 273 -8.70 6.43 -30.69
N VAL A 274 -8.77 5.80 -31.86
CA VAL A 274 -9.97 5.68 -32.67
C VAL A 274 -10.06 4.29 -33.31
N ARG A 275 -11.19 3.97 -33.93
CA ARG A 275 -11.27 2.81 -34.85
C ARG A 275 -10.42 3.04 -36.12
N PRO A 276 -9.93 1.98 -36.79
CA PRO A 276 -9.00 2.10 -37.92
C PRO A 276 -9.53 2.93 -39.10
N SER A 277 -10.84 2.90 -39.33
CA SER A 277 -11.52 3.60 -40.42
C SER A 277 -11.94 5.03 -40.08
N HIS A 278 -11.65 5.52 -38.87
CA HIS A 278 -11.93 6.90 -38.49
C HIS A 278 -10.95 7.87 -39.19
N PRO A 279 -11.37 9.06 -39.65
CA PRO A 279 -10.49 10.00 -40.36
C PRO A 279 -9.20 10.36 -39.59
N LEU A 280 -9.30 10.51 -38.26
CA LEU A 280 -8.14 10.79 -37.38
C LEU A 280 -7.10 9.68 -37.33
N ALA A 281 -7.38 8.46 -37.81
CA ALA A 281 -6.39 7.39 -37.87
C ALA A 281 -5.22 7.72 -38.79
N THR A 282 -5.44 8.58 -39.80
CA THR A 282 -4.42 8.97 -40.79
C THR A 282 -4.21 10.47 -40.90
N ALA A 283 -5.12 11.28 -40.35
CA ALA A 283 -5.01 12.74 -40.38
C ALA A 283 -3.74 13.21 -39.63
N PRO A 284 -2.84 13.99 -40.28
CA PRO A 284 -1.59 14.41 -39.65
C PRO A 284 -1.80 15.48 -38.56
N SER A 285 -2.89 16.24 -38.64
CA SER A 285 -3.26 17.26 -37.67
C SER A 285 -4.72 17.66 -37.80
N SER A 286 -5.38 17.89 -36.67
CA SER A 286 -6.69 18.51 -36.54
C SER A 286 -6.62 19.67 -35.55
N THR A 287 -7.40 20.71 -35.81
CA THR A 287 -7.47 21.90 -34.97
C THR A 287 -8.21 21.60 -33.66
N ALA A 288 -7.95 22.38 -32.61
CA ALA A 288 -8.67 22.24 -31.35
C ALA A 288 -10.19 22.44 -31.50
N LYS A 289 -10.63 23.28 -32.46
CA LYS A 289 -12.04 23.48 -32.79
C LYS A 289 -12.65 22.22 -33.42
N GLU A 290 -11.98 21.60 -34.39
CA GLU A 290 -12.45 20.35 -34.98
C GLU A 290 -12.53 19.23 -33.95
N LEU A 291 -11.51 19.09 -33.09
CA LEU A 291 -11.49 18.09 -32.02
C LEU A 291 -12.61 18.30 -30.99
N ARG A 292 -13.03 19.54 -30.75
CA ARG A 292 -14.11 19.87 -29.82
C ARG A 292 -15.47 19.34 -30.29
N GLU A 293 -15.71 19.34 -31.60
CA GLU A 293 -16.99 18.93 -32.20
C GLU A 293 -17.14 17.41 -32.31
N LEU A 294 -16.10 16.64 -31.96
CA LEU A 294 -16.14 15.18 -31.95
C LEU A 294 -16.86 14.64 -30.72
N GLU A 295 -17.33 13.40 -30.84
CA GLU A 295 -17.84 12.66 -29.69
C GLU A 295 -16.69 11.97 -28.93
N TRP A 296 -16.68 12.07 -27.61
CA TRP A 296 -15.55 11.60 -26.80
C TRP A 296 -15.90 10.44 -25.89
N VAL A 297 -14.90 9.56 -25.70
CA VAL A 297 -14.73 8.75 -24.49
C VAL A 297 -13.61 9.39 -23.68
N ALA A 298 -13.96 10.12 -22.63
CA ALA A 298 -13.01 10.94 -21.89
C ALA A 298 -12.52 10.25 -20.61
N PRO A 299 -11.30 10.58 -20.14
CA PRO A 299 -10.81 10.12 -18.85
C PRO A 299 -11.71 10.57 -17.69
N LYS A 300 -11.73 9.78 -16.62
CA LYS A 300 -12.50 10.08 -15.40
C LYS A 300 -12.11 11.40 -14.75
N GLU A 301 -13.08 12.11 -14.20
CA GLU A 301 -12.88 13.28 -13.33
C GLU A 301 -11.86 13.07 -12.21
N ASN A 302 -11.18 14.15 -11.83
CA ASN A 302 -10.12 14.18 -10.82
C ASN A 302 -8.93 13.25 -11.13
N THR A 303 -8.59 13.11 -12.41
CA THR A 303 -7.38 12.41 -12.86
C THR A 303 -6.46 13.34 -13.65
N PRO A 304 -5.13 13.14 -13.63
CA PRO A 304 -4.22 13.96 -14.45
C PRO A 304 -4.52 13.89 -15.95
N ALA A 305 -5.08 12.79 -16.43
CA ALA A 305 -5.48 12.65 -17.83
C ALA A 305 -6.70 13.53 -18.16
N ARG A 306 -7.67 13.64 -17.24
CA ARG A 306 -8.80 14.55 -17.38
C ARG A 306 -8.37 16.00 -17.28
N GLU A 307 -7.49 16.34 -16.34
CA GLU A 307 -6.94 17.69 -16.25
C GLU A 307 -6.20 18.08 -17.53
N ALA A 308 -5.41 17.17 -18.10
CA ALA A 308 -4.75 17.37 -19.39
C ALA A 308 -5.74 17.57 -20.54
N PHE A 309 -6.81 16.75 -20.60
CA PHE A 309 -7.89 16.88 -21.57
C PHE A 309 -8.56 18.26 -21.49
N THR A 310 -8.98 18.68 -20.30
CA THR A 310 -9.61 19.98 -20.08
C THR A 310 -8.67 21.12 -20.42
N ARG A 311 -7.41 21.05 -19.93
CA ARG A 311 -6.40 22.09 -20.15
C ARG A 311 -6.06 22.29 -21.62
N PHE A 312 -6.07 21.22 -22.41
CA PHE A 312 -5.85 21.32 -23.85
C PHE A 312 -6.83 22.29 -24.50
N PHE A 313 -8.14 22.13 -24.26
CA PHE A 313 -9.16 23.02 -24.82
C PHE A 313 -9.11 24.42 -24.23
N THR A 314 -9.00 24.54 -22.90
CA THR A 314 -9.00 25.86 -22.25
C THR A 314 -7.78 26.71 -22.59
N SER A 315 -6.62 26.09 -22.85
CA SER A 315 -5.42 26.79 -23.34
C SER A 315 -5.56 27.40 -24.74
N GLN A 316 -6.63 27.04 -25.45
CA GLN A 316 -6.98 27.53 -26.78
C GLN A 316 -8.25 28.41 -26.73
N ASP A 317 -8.64 28.89 -25.55
CA ASP A 317 -9.86 29.67 -25.30
C ASP A 317 -11.15 28.94 -25.73
N LEU A 318 -11.15 27.61 -25.62
CA LEU A 318 -12.30 26.75 -25.90
C LEU A 318 -12.81 26.07 -24.63
N GLU A 319 -14.12 26.01 -24.48
CA GLU A 319 -14.75 25.12 -23.50
C GLU A 319 -14.58 23.65 -23.93
N PRO A 320 -14.22 22.74 -23.02
CA PRO A 320 -14.14 21.31 -23.31
C PRO A 320 -15.49 20.74 -23.78
N PRO A 321 -15.49 19.62 -24.52
CA PRO A 321 -16.72 18.92 -24.92
C PRO A 321 -17.61 18.55 -23.72
N GLU A 322 -18.90 18.90 -23.77
CA GLU A 322 -19.87 18.64 -22.68
C GLU A 322 -20.43 17.20 -22.73
N HIS A 323 -20.72 16.68 -23.93
CA HIS A 323 -21.37 15.37 -24.11
C HIS A 323 -20.35 14.24 -24.30
N ILE A 324 -19.77 13.81 -23.19
CA ILE A 324 -18.75 12.76 -23.15
C ILE A 324 -19.29 11.46 -22.56
N VAL A 325 -18.68 10.34 -22.96
CA VAL A 325 -18.74 9.10 -22.20
C VAL A 325 -17.54 9.08 -21.26
N GLU A 326 -17.77 9.15 -19.94
CA GLU A 326 -16.69 9.02 -18.97
C GLU A 326 -16.34 7.53 -18.78
N CYS A 327 -15.09 7.14 -19.06
CA CYS A 327 -14.67 5.75 -18.87
C CYS A 327 -13.16 5.61 -18.59
N SER A 328 -12.81 4.71 -17.67
CA SER A 328 -11.41 4.35 -17.36
C SER A 328 -11.11 2.86 -17.59
N SER A 329 -12.12 2.08 -18.00
CA SER A 329 -11.99 0.65 -18.29
C SER A 329 -11.56 0.48 -19.74
N LEU A 330 -10.31 0.05 -19.95
CA LEU A 330 -9.76 -0.17 -21.29
C LEU A 330 -10.63 -1.12 -22.13
N VAL A 331 -11.18 -2.17 -21.52
CA VAL A 331 -12.05 -3.14 -22.20
C VAL A 331 -13.36 -2.48 -22.67
N ALA A 332 -13.95 -1.61 -21.86
CA ALA A 332 -15.16 -0.88 -22.24
C ALA A 332 -14.87 0.19 -23.29
N ILE A 333 -13.76 0.94 -23.14
CA ILE A 333 -13.33 1.92 -24.14
C ILE A 333 -13.14 1.25 -25.50
N ARG A 334 -12.44 0.11 -25.55
CA ARG A 334 -12.29 -0.68 -26.78
C ARG A 334 -13.64 -1.04 -27.40
N GLY A 335 -14.57 -1.57 -26.62
CA GLY A 335 -15.90 -1.92 -27.13
C GLY A 335 -16.65 -0.71 -27.71
N ILE A 336 -16.59 0.44 -27.04
CA ILE A 336 -17.22 1.68 -27.52
C ILE A 336 -16.56 2.15 -28.82
N LEU A 337 -15.23 2.17 -28.89
CA LEU A 337 -14.50 2.64 -30.07
C LEU A 337 -14.73 1.74 -31.29
N LEU A 338 -14.85 0.43 -31.10
CA LEU A 338 -15.13 -0.51 -32.19
C LEU A 338 -16.53 -0.32 -32.80
N GLU A 339 -17.49 0.16 -32.01
CA GLU A 339 -18.91 0.29 -32.38
C GLU A 339 -19.34 1.76 -32.62
N SER A 340 -18.42 2.72 -32.66
CA SER A 340 -18.77 4.14 -32.82
C SER A 340 -17.66 4.97 -33.47
N ASP A 341 -17.99 6.22 -33.82
CA ASP A 341 -17.04 7.25 -34.27
C ASP A 341 -16.45 8.09 -33.13
N ARG A 342 -16.51 7.58 -31.89
CA ARG A 342 -15.94 8.29 -30.75
C ARG A 342 -14.42 8.28 -30.77
N VAL A 343 -13.85 9.28 -30.13
CA VAL A 343 -12.41 9.41 -29.90
C VAL A 343 -12.11 9.22 -28.41
N ALA A 344 -11.09 8.43 -28.09
CA ALA A 344 -10.59 8.31 -26.74
C ALA A 344 -9.25 9.01 -26.57
N LEU A 345 -9.00 9.55 -25.37
CA LEU A 345 -7.69 10.08 -24.99
C LEU A 345 -6.96 9.10 -24.07
N LEU A 346 -5.95 8.40 -24.60
CA LEU A 346 -5.24 7.33 -23.88
C LEU A 346 -3.72 7.38 -24.13
N PRO A 347 -2.90 6.80 -23.25
CA PRO A 347 -1.54 6.42 -23.63
C PRO A 347 -1.57 5.43 -24.80
N ALA A 348 -0.75 5.66 -25.83
CA ALA A 348 -0.68 4.77 -26.99
C ALA A 348 -0.34 3.32 -26.58
N GLN A 349 0.57 3.16 -25.62
CA GLN A 349 1.01 1.85 -25.13
C GLN A 349 -0.12 1.01 -24.49
N GLN A 350 -1.21 1.64 -24.02
CA GLN A 350 -2.34 0.88 -23.48
C GLN A 350 -3.08 0.05 -24.53
N VAL A 351 -3.07 0.51 -25.78
CA VAL A 351 -3.83 -0.07 -26.88
C VAL A 351 -2.90 -0.71 -27.92
N GLN A 352 -1.62 -0.91 -27.59
CA GLN A 352 -0.64 -1.43 -28.54
C GLN A 352 -1.07 -2.79 -29.09
N LEU A 353 -1.60 -3.68 -28.23
CA LEU A 353 -2.12 -4.97 -28.66
C LEU A 353 -3.27 -4.83 -29.67
N GLU A 354 -4.22 -3.93 -29.40
CA GLU A 354 -5.32 -3.64 -30.32
C GLU A 354 -4.84 -3.04 -31.64
N VAL A 355 -3.81 -2.20 -31.61
CA VAL A 355 -3.18 -1.62 -32.81
C VAL A 355 -2.49 -2.69 -33.64
N ASP A 356 -1.70 -3.56 -33.00
CA ASP A 356 -0.98 -4.66 -33.67
C ASP A 356 -1.95 -5.65 -34.33
N LEU A 357 -3.14 -5.83 -33.74
CA LEU A 357 -4.22 -6.65 -34.28
C LEU A 357 -5.10 -5.92 -35.31
N GLY A 358 -4.84 -4.64 -35.60
CA GLY A 358 -5.63 -3.82 -36.52
C GLY A 358 -7.05 -3.52 -36.04
N LEU A 359 -7.31 -3.61 -34.73
CA LEU A 359 -8.62 -3.34 -34.12
C LEU A 359 -8.83 -1.86 -33.79
N LEU A 360 -7.77 -1.16 -33.41
CA LEU A 360 -7.76 0.28 -33.13
C LEU A 360 -6.61 0.94 -33.86
N ALA A 361 -6.67 2.26 -33.98
CA ALA A 361 -5.58 3.09 -34.50
C ALA A 361 -5.27 4.22 -33.53
N VAL A 362 -3.99 4.51 -33.37
CA VAL A 362 -3.50 5.69 -32.67
C VAL A 362 -3.28 6.78 -33.73
N SER A 363 -3.90 7.93 -33.54
CA SER A 363 -3.69 9.07 -34.44
C SER A 363 -2.22 9.50 -34.44
N PRO A 364 -1.65 9.88 -35.60
CA PRO A 364 -0.30 10.43 -35.66
C PRO A 364 -0.20 11.80 -34.96
N GLN A 365 -1.33 12.48 -34.75
CA GLN A 365 -1.39 13.70 -33.96
C GLN A 365 -1.30 13.38 -32.46
N THR A 366 -0.32 13.98 -31.79
CA THR A 366 -0.30 14.06 -30.32
C THR A 366 -1.03 15.31 -29.85
N LEU A 367 -1.56 15.28 -28.63
CA LEU A 367 -2.16 16.47 -28.00
C LEU A 367 -1.11 17.21 -27.16
N PRO A 368 -0.69 18.43 -27.56
CA PRO A 368 0.28 19.20 -26.80
C PRO A 368 -0.18 19.44 -25.36
N GLY A 369 0.78 19.47 -24.41
CA GLY A 369 0.48 19.73 -23.00
C GLY A 369 -0.21 18.59 -22.24
N THR A 370 -0.40 17.42 -22.88
CA THR A 370 -0.99 16.24 -22.24
C THR A 370 0.02 15.24 -21.68
N SER A 371 1.32 15.57 -21.76
CA SER A 371 2.40 14.79 -21.18
C SER A 371 2.26 14.69 -19.66
N ARG A 372 2.36 13.47 -19.13
CA ARG A 372 2.24 13.19 -17.70
C ARG A 372 3.51 12.52 -17.19
N LYS A 373 3.90 12.88 -15.97
CA LYS A 373 4.98 12.19 -15.26
C LYS A 373 4.49 10.81 -14.82
N ILE A 374 5.19 9.78 -15.25
CA ILE A 374 4.95 8.38 -14.87
C ILE A 374 6.06 7.96 -13.90
N GLY A 375 5.69 7.20 -12.87
CA GLY A 375 6.67 6.69 -11.94
C GLY A 375 6.13 5.77 -10.86
N LEU A 376 6.88 5.71 -9.77
CA LEU A 376 6.60 4.90 -8.59
C LEU A 376 6.14 5.79 -7.44
N THR A 377 5.12 5.37 -6.70
CA THR A 377 4.72 6.00 -5.43
C THR A 377 4.90 5.02 -4.29
N PHE A 378 5.60 5.45 -3.24
CA PHE A 378 5.89 4.68 -2.03
C PHE A 378 5.41 5.41 -0.79
N ARG A 379 5.34 4.70 0.34
CA ARG A 379 5.29 5.34 1.67
C ARG A 379 6.64 6.00 1.96
N ALA A 380 6.65 7.14 2.64
CA ALA A 380 7.89 7.90 2.91
C ALA A 380 8.99 7.08 3.63
N ASN A 381 8.61 6.20 4.55
CA ASN A 381 9.55 5.34 5.31
C ASN A 381 9.61 3.89 4.79
N TYR A 382 9.34 3.69 3.50
CA TYR A 382 9.28 2.36 2.91
C TYR A 382 10.66 1.69 2.86
N SER A 383 10.74 0.47 3.40
CA SER A 383 11.92 -0.40 3.30
C SER A 383 11.54 -1.67 2.55
N PRO A 384 11.83 -1.76 1.23
CA PRO A 384 11.42 -2.91 0.43
C PRO A 384 12.20 -4.17 0.83
N THR A 385 11.52 -5.32 0.87
CA THR A 385 12.13 -6.66 0.94
C THR A 385 12.92 -6.95 -0.34
N LYS A 386 13.66 -8.08 -0.42
CA LYS A 386 14.45 -8.39 -1.64
C LYS A 386 13.57 -8.54 -2.87
N VAL A 387 12.46 -9.28 -2.77
CA VAL A 387 11.51 -9.45 -3.88
C VAL A 387 10.91 -8.11 -4.34
N GLN A 388 10.58 -7.23 -3.39
CA GLN A 388 10.02 -5.91 -3.68
C GLN A 388 11.06 -4.99 -4.33
N ARG A 389 12.30 -5.00 -3.82
CA ARG A 389 13.42 -4.24 -4.38
C ARG A 389 13.73 -4.69 -5.80
N ARG A 390 13.75 -6.00 -6.03
CA ARG A 390 13.98 -6.54 -7.37
C ARG A 390 12.89 -6.10 -8.34
N PHE A 391 11.63 -6.14 -7.92
CA PHE A 391 10.54 -5.64 -8.76
C PHE A 391 10.69 -4.15 -9.09
N ILE A 392 11.11 -3.32 -8.13
CA ILE A 392 11.39 -1.89 -8.36
C ILE A 392 12.49 -1.71 -9.41
N GLU A 393 13.57 -2.49 -9.35
CA GLU A 393 14.63 -2.46 -10.36
C GLU A 393 14.10 -2.85 -11.74
N LEU A 394 13.28 -3.90 -11.82
CA LEU A 394 12.68 -4.38 -13.07
C LEU A 394 11.69 -3.39 -13.70
N ILE A 395 11.10 -2.49 -12.91
CA ILE A 395 10.23 -1.42 -13.43
C ILE A 395 11.04 -0.21 -13.93
N LYS A 396 12.26 -0.03 -13.40
CA LYS A 396 13.15 1.08 -13.78
C LYS A 396 13.93 0.81 -15.08
N HIS A 397 14.03 -0.44 -15.49
CA HIS A 397 14.67 -0.90 -16.71
C HIS A 397 13.60 -1.31 -17.74
#